data_AF-E2NJY9-F1
#
_entry.id   AF-E2NJY9-F1
#
_cell.length_a   1.000
_cell.length_b   1.000
_cell.length_c   1.000
_cell.angle_alpha   90.00
_cell.angle_beta   90.00
_cell.angle_gamma   90.00
#
_symmetry.space_group_name_H-M   'P 1'
#
loop_
_entity.id
_entity.type
_entity.pdbx_description
1 polymer ?
#
loop_
_entity_poly.entity_id
_entity_poly.type
_entity_poly.pdbx_seq_one_letter_code
_entity_poly.pdbx_strand_id
1 'polypeptide(L)'
;LSFHLITTAVVIAAGFFFGITRTEWIVIILCIGVVIAAELFNTAIEKLVDLVSPERHPIAGQVKDIAAGAVLVCAVAAAIIGIIIFLPYLS
;
A
#
# COMPACT_ATOMS: atom_id res chain seq x y z
N LEU A 1 0.93 -4.25 -7.76
CA LEU A 1 -0.14 -5.17 -7.30
C LEU A 1 0.39 -6.51 -6.74
N SER A 2 1.23 -7.26 -7.46
CA SER A 2 1.67 -8.61 -7.03
C SER A 2 2.45 -8.63 -5.71
N PHE A 3 3.35 -7.66 -5.48
CA PHE A 3 4.10 -7.57 -4.23
C PHE A 3 3.19 -7.27 -3.03
N HIS A 4 2.21 -6.36 -3.17
CA HIS A 4 1.27 -6.03 -2.10
C HIS A 4 0.39 -7.22 -1.70
N LEU A 5 -0.06 -8.04 -2.66
CA LEU A 5 -0.85 -9.24 -2.37
C LEU A 5 -0.09 -10.25 -1.52
N ILE A 6 1.19 -10.47 -1.82
CA ILE A 6 2.05 -11.38 -1.05
C ILE A 6 2.24 -10.83 0.37
N THR A 7 2.58 -9.55 0.50
CA THR A 7 2.75 -8.91 1.81
C THR A 7 1.47 -8.95 2.64
N THR A 8 0.31 -8.72 2.02
CA THR A 8 -1.00 -8.84 2.68
C THR A 8 -1.25 -10.26 3.19
N ALA A 9 -0.97 -11.29 2.39
CA ALA A 9 -1.14 -12.68 2.81
C ALA A 9 -0.26 -13.03 4.03
N VAL A 10 1.00 -12.58 4.01
CA VAL A 10 1.94 -12.77 5.13
C VAL A 10 1.45 -12.06 6.39
N VAL A 11 1.00 -10.81 6.29
CA VAL A 11 0.49 -10.03 7.43
C VAL A 11 -0.77 -10.66 8.03
N ILE A 12 -1.67 -11.16 7.19
CA ILE A 12 -2.88 -11.87 7.66
C ILE A 12 -2.50 -13.17 8.38
N ALA A 13 -1.60 -13.97 7.80
CA ALA A 13 -1.13 -15.20 8.45
C ALA A 13 -0.46 -14.92 9.81
N ALA A 14 0.36 -13.87 9.89
CA ALA A 14 0.97 -13.42 11.13
C ALA A 14 -0.08 -12.97 12.15
N GLY A 15 -1.12 -12.23 11.74
CA GLY A 15 -2.22 -11.82 12.61
C GLY A 15 -2.95 -12.99 13.26
N PHE A 16 -3.20 -14.06 12.49
CA PHE A 16 -3.79 -15.29 13.02
C PHE A 16 -2.83 -16.05 13.93
N PHE A 17 -1.54 -16.09 13.59
CA PHE A 17 -0.53 -16.80 14.38
C PHE A 17 -0.30 -16.18 15.76
N PHE A 18 -0.22 -14.84 15.82
CA PHE A 18 0.02 -14.11 17.07
C PHE A 18 -1.25 -13.83 17.88
N GLY A 19 -2.43 -14.10 17.32
CA GLY A 19 -3.70 -13.94 18.04
C GLY A 19 -4.01 -12.48 18.39
N ILE A 20 -3.76 -11.57 17.45
CA ILE A 20 -3.94 -10.13 17.66
C ILE A 20 -5.40 -9.76 17.98
N THR A 21 -5.59 -8.67 18.70
CA THR A 21 -6.89 -8.15 19.14
C THR A 21 -7.76 -7.67 17.97
N ARG A 22 -9.07 -7.52 18.22
CA ARG A 22 -10.02 -7.02 17.20
C ARG A 22 -9.66 -5.63 16.68
N THR A 23 -9.16 -4.76 17.56
CA THR A 23 -8.76 -3.40 17.18
C THR A 23 -7.55 -3.42 16.24
N GLU A 24 -6.56 -4.27 16.53
CA GLU A 24 -5.38 -4.45 15.67
C GLU A 24 -5.78 -5.01 14.31
N TRP A 25 -6.73 -5.95 14.26
CA TRP A 25 -7.30 -6.42 12.99
C TRP A 25 -7.95 -5.32 12.17
N ILE A 26 -8.77 -4.46 12.79
CA ILE A 26 -9.40 -3.33 12.09
C ILE A 26 -8.34 -2.42 11.48
N VAL A 27 -7.27 -2.12 12.23
CA VAL A 27 -6.17 -1.27 11.77
C VAL A 27 -5.41 -1.94 10.62
N ILE A 28 -5.11 -3.24 10.70
CA ILE A 28 -4.45 -3.98 9.61
C ILE A 28 -5.30 -3.97 8.34
N ILE A 29 -6.60 -4.26 8.46
CA ILE A 29 -7.53 -4.26 7.32
C ILE A 29 -7.59 -2.87 6.68
N LEU A 30 -7.63 -1.81 7.49
CA LEU A 30 -7.60 -0.43 6.99
C LEU A 30 -6.30 -0.12 6.25
N CYS A 31 -5.15 -0.53 6.79
CA CYS A 31 -3.85 -0.34 6.15
C CYS A 31 -3.78 -1.03 4.78
N ILE A 32 -4.24 -2.29 4.72
CA ILE A 32 -4.32 -3.05 3.46
C ILE A 32 -5.22 -2.32 2.46
N GLY A 33 -6.41 -1.88 2.90
CA GLY A 33 -7.35 -1.17 2.06
C GLY A 33 -6.78 0.13 1.49
N VAL A 34 -6.08 0.92 2.30
CA VAL A 34 -5.44 2.18 1.87
C VAL A 34 -4.32 1.94 0.86
N VAL A 35 -3.45 0.96 1.09
CA VAL A 35 -2.36 0.64 0.16
C VAL A 35 -2.89 0.16 -1.19
N ILE A 36 -3.92 -0.71 -1.19
CA ILE A 36 -4.56 -1.18 -2.43
C ILE A 36 -5.26 -0.02 -3.15
N ALA A 37 -5.97 0.85 -2.42
CA ALA A 37 -6.60 2.02 -3.01
C ALA A 37 -5.58 2.95 -3.66
N ALA A 38 -4.46 3.24 -2.98
CA ALA A 38 -3.37 4.05 -3.51
C ALA A 38 -2.78 3.45 -4.80
N GLU A 39 -2.55 2.14 -4.84
CA GLU A 39 -2.05 1.43 -6.02
C GLU A 39 -3.03 1.50 -7.20
N LEU A 40 -4.34 1.35 -6.93
CA LEU A 40 -5.38 1.48 -7.94
C LEU A 40 -5.45 2.91 -8.49
N PHE A 41 -5.31 3.92 -7.62
CA PHE A 41 -5.21 5.32 -8.04
C PHE A 41 -3.95 5.57 -8.87
N ASN A 42 -2.80 5.03 -8.48
CA ASN A 42 -1.57 5.16 -9.28
C ASN A 42 -1.78 4.59 -10.69
N THR A 43 -2.36 3.40 -10.79
CA THR A 43 -2.67 2.78 -12.09
C THR A 43 -3.68 3.60 -12.91
N ALA A 44 -4.69 4.19 -12.26
CA ALA A 44 -5.66 5.05 -12.93
C ALA A 44 -5.01 6.34 -13.45
N ILE A 45 -4.13 6.97 -12.66
CA ILE A 45 -3.38 8.16 -13.06
C ILE A 45 -2.43 7.82 -14.21
N GLU A 46 -1.70 6.70 -14.15
CA GLU A 46 -0.84 6.25 -15.24
C GLU A 46 -1.61 6.12 -16.56
N LYS A 47 -2.76 5.44 -16.54
CA LYS A 47 -3.62 5.28 -17.73
C LYS A 47 -4.20 6.60 -18.23
N LEU A 48 -4.58 7.49 -17.32
CA LEU A 48 -5.08 8.82 -17.68
C LEU A 48 -3.99 9.67 -18.34
N VAL A 49 -2.77 9.65 -17.79
CA VAL A 49 -1.62 10.35 -18.34
C VAL A 49 -1.27 9.78 -19.73
N ASP A 50 -1.27 8.47 -19.90
CA ASP A 50 -1.01 7.82 -21.20
C ASP A 50 -2.09 8.14 -22.24
N LEU A 51 -3.34 8.32 -21.81
CA LEU A 51 -4.45 8.72 -22.69
C LEU A 51 -4.35 10.19 -23.12
N VAL A 52 -3.99 11.09 -22.20
CA VAL A 52 -3.98 12.55 -22.43
C VAL A 52 -2.67 13.02 -23.08
N SER A 53 -1.56 12.33 -22.87
CA SER A 53 -0.24 12.71 -23.41
C SER A 53 0.46 11.51 -24.06
N PRO A 54 0.07 11.13 -25.28
CA PRO A 54 0.67 9.99 -26.01
C PRO A 54 2.15 10.20 -26.34
N GLU A 55 2.55 11.46 -26.55
CA GLU A 55 3.94 11.87 -26.71
C GLU A 55 4.55 12.14 -25.32
N ARG A 56 5.75 11.60 -25.05
CA ARG A 56 6.42 11.74 -23.74
C ARG A 56 6.69 13.22 -23.41
N HIS A 57 5.76 13.84 -22.69
CA HIS A 57 5.96 15.16 -22.09
C HIS A 57 6.67 15.04 -20.74
N PRO A 58 7.60 15.95 -20.41
CA PRO A 58 8.30 15.94 -19.12
C PRO A 58 7.35 16.04 -17.91
N ILE A 59 6.20 16.70 -18.05
CA ILE A 59 5.17 16.79 -16.99
C ILE A 59 4.49 15.44 -16.76
N ALA A 60 4.27 14.65 -17.82
CA ALA A 60 3.68 13.31 -17.71
C ALA A 60 4.55 12.38 -16.85
N GLY A 61 5.88 12.51 -16.94
CA GLY A 61 6.81 11.80 -16.05
C GLY A 61 6.63 12.21 -14.58
N GLN A 62 6.61 13.51 -14.30
CA GLN A 62 6.46 14.03 -12.94
C GLN A 62 5.16 13.58 -12.27
N VAL A 63 4.05 13.56 -13.01
CA VAL A 63 2.76 13.10 -12.47
C VAL A 63 2.83 11.61 -12.09
N LYS A 64 3.46 10.78 -12.91
CA LYS A 64 3.67 9.35 -12.61
C LYS A 64 4.56 9.15 -11.39
N ASP A 65 5.65 9.92 -11.28
CA ASP A 65 6.55 9.85 -10.13
C ASP A 65 5.85 10.25 -8.82
N ILE A 66 4.99 11.28 -8.85
CA ILE A 66 4.19 11.70 -7.69
C ILE A 66 3.19 10.61 -7.29
N ALA A 67 2.52 10.00 -8.27
CA ALA A 67 1.55 8.94 -8.01
C ALA A 67 2.23 7.69 -7.40
N ALA A 68 3.39 7.28 -7.92
CA ALA A 68 4.20 6.21 -7.33
C ALA A 68 4.71 6.58 -5.93
N GLY A 69 5.09 7.84 -5.72
CA GLY A 69 5.48 8.37 -4.41
C GLY A 69 4.35 8.27 -3.37
N ALA A 70 3.10 8.54 -3.76
CA ALA A 70 1.95 8.41 -2.88
C ALA A 70 1.74 6.95 -2.41
N VAL A 71 1.88 5.98 -3.32
CA VAL A 71 1.83 4.54 -2.96
C VAL A 71 2.92 4.20 -1.95
N LEU A 72 4.15 4.68 -2.17
CA LEU A 72 5.27 4.44 -1.27
C LEU A 72 5.00 4.96 0.14
N VAL A 73 4.46 6.17 0.27
CA VAL A 73 4.09 6.75 1.57
C VAL A 73 3.05 5.89 2.28
N CYS A 74 2.01 5.45 1.58
CA CYS A 74 1.00 4.54 2.14
C CYS A 74 1.61 3.21 2.59
N ALA A 75 2.50 2.62 1.79
CA ALA A 75 3.16 1.36 2.09
C ALA A 75 4.09 1.45 3.31
N VAL A 76 4.86 2.53 3.42
CA VAL A 76 5.74 2.78 4.59
C VAL A 76 4.92 2.98 5.85
N ALA A 77 3.83 3.76 5.79
CA ALA A 77 2.93 3.94 6.92
C ALA A 77 2.33 2.60 7.39
N ALA A 78 1.85 1.78 6.46
CA ALA A 78 1.34 0.44 6.75
C ALA A 78 2.40 -0.47 7.39
N ALA A 79 3.66 -0.41 6.93
CA ALA A 79 4.76 -1.17 7.50
C ALA A 79 5.07 -0.75 8.94
N ILE A 80 5.13 0.56 9.22
CA ILE A 80 5.35 1.10 10.57
C ILE A 80 4.23 0.64 11.52
N ILE A 81 2.97 0.73 11.08
CA ILE A 81 1.83 0.27 11.87
C ILE A 81 1.91 -1.24 12.13
N GLY A 82 2.26 -2.04 11.12
CA GLY A 82 2.48 -3.47 11.28
C GLY A 82 3.56 -3.78 12.33
N ILE A 83 4.69 -3.07 12.29
CA ILE A 83 5.75 -3.23 13.29
C ILE A 83 5.22 -2.90 14.69
N ILE A 84 4.50 -1.79 14.87
CA ILE A 84 3.94 -1.41 16.17
C ILE A 84 2.99 -2.48 16.73
N ILE A 85 2.17 -3.09 15.86
CA ILE A 85 1.22 -4.13 16.25
C ILE A 85 1.93 -5.44 16.60
N PHE A 86 2.88 -5.89 15.76
CA PHE A 86 3.48 -7.22 15.93
C PHE A 86 4.67 -7.26 16.89
N LEU A 87 5.37 -6.14 17.12
CA LEU A 87 6.57 -6.10 17.96
C LEU A 87 6.34 -6.58 19.41
N PRO A 88 5.22 -6.25 20.09
CA PRO A 88 4.91 -6.79 21.42
C PRO A 88 4.65 -8.29 21.46
N TYR A 89 4.28 -8.91 20.33
CA TYR A 89 4.02 -10.36 20.25
C TYR A 89 5.28 -11.17 19.94
N LEU A 90 6.37 -10.51 19.53
CA LEU A 90 7.69 -11.14 19.29
C LEU A 90 8.59 -11.15 20.53
N SER A 91 8.31 -10.32 21.53
CA SER A 91 9.04 -10.21 22.80
C SER A 91 8.43 -11.04 23.90
#